data_AF-A0A2N6VIV8-F1
#
_entry.id   AF-A0A2N6VIV8-F1
#
_cell.length_a   1.000
_cell.length_b   1.000
_cell.length_c   1.000
_cell.angle_alpha   90.00
_cell.angle_beta   90.00
_cell.angle_gamma   90.00
#
_symmetry.space_group_name_H-M   'P 1'
#
loop_
_entity.id
_entity.type
_entity.pdbx_description
1 polymer ?
#
loop_
_entity_poly.entity_id
_entity_poly.type
_entity_poly.pdbx_seq_one_letter_code
_entity_poly.pdbx_strand_id
1 'polypeptide(L)' 'MTVRIGINGFGRIGRSVLRQILAGNTSLEVVAVNDLTDNASLAH' A
#
# COMPACT_ATOMS: atom_id res chain seq x y z
N MET A 1 -0.30 -16.43 10.34
CA MET A 1 -0.76 -16.66 8.95
C MET A 1 -0.90 -15.28 8.32
N THR A 2 -0.20 -15.03 7.21
CA THR A 2 -0.12 -13.69 6.60
C THR A 2 -1.13 -13.57 5.47
N VAL A 3 -1.95 -12.52 5.48
CA VAL A 3 -2.93 -12.23 4.42
C VAL A 3 -2.27 -11.30 3.41
N ARG A 4 -2.20 -11.73 2.15
CA ARG A 4 -1.62 -10.96 1.05
C ARG A 4 -2.70 -10.09 0.42
N ILE A 5 -2.44 -8.79 0.33
CA ILE A 5 -3.41 -7.81 -0.16
C ILE A 5 -2.78 -6.89 -1.22
N GLY A 6 -3.62 -6.38 -2.13
CA GLY A 6 -3.27 -5.29 -3.04
C GLY A 6 -4.04 -4.02 -2.70
N ILE A 7 -3.45 -2.86 -3.01
CA ILE A 7 -4.11 -1.55 -2.87
C ILE A 7 -4.42 -1.00 -4.26
N ASN A 8 -5.70 -0.84 -4.59
CA ASN A 8 -6.15 -0.22 -5.85
C ASN A 8 -6.63 1.21 -5.57
N GLY A 9 -5.87 2.20 -6.03
CA GLY A 9 -5.98 3.60 -5.65
C GLY A 9 -4.94 3.99 -4.59
N PHE A 10 -3.69 4.19 -5.01
CA PHE A 10 -2.56 4.62 -4.18
C PHE A 10 -2.47 6.15 -3.97
N GLY A 11 -3.63 6.79 -3.85
CA GLY A 11 -3.80 8.20 -3.49
C GLY A 11 -3.66 8.47 -1.99
N ARG A 12 -4.42 9.44 -1.46
CA ARG A 12 -4.35 9.85 -0.04
C ARG A 12 -4.58 8.68 0.93
N ILE A 13 -5.64 7.90 0.73
CA ILE A 13 -6.00 6.80 1.64
C ILE A 13 -5.09 5.60 1.43
N GLY A 14 -4.82 5.19 0.19
CA GLY A 14 -3.93 4.06 -0.10
C GLY A 14 -2.54 4.22 0.52
N ARG A 15 -1.96 5.42 0.44
CA ARG A 15 -0.67 5.72 1.09
C ARG A 15 -0.74 5.66 2.61
N SER A 16 -1.78 6.23 3.23
CA SER A 16 -1.96 6.17 4.69
C SER A 16 -2.16 4.72 5.17
N VAL A 17 -2.91 3.90 4.44
CA VAL A 17 -3.09 2.48 4.74
C VAL A 17 -1.75 1.74 4.69
N LEU A 18 -0.96 1.92 3.63
CA LEU A 18 0.37 1.30 3.55
C LEU A 18 1.25 1.70 4.74
N ARG A 19 1.29 2.99 5.10
CA ARG A 19 2.08 3.46 6.25
C ARG A 19 1.65 2.80 7.56
N GLN A 20 0.34 2.68 7.80
CA GLN A 20 -0.18 2.05 9.02
C GLN A 20 0.10 0.54 9.06
N ILE A 21 0.04 -0.14 7.91
CA ILE A 21 0.38 -1.57 7.81
C ILE A 21 1.87 -1.80 8.10
N LEU A 22 2.76 -0.94 7.58
CA LEU A 22 4.20 -1.04 7.79
C LEU A 22 4.62 -0.64 9.22
N ALA A 23 3.94 0.33 9.83
CA ALA A 23 4.22 0.76 11.20
C ALA A 23 3.59 -0.16 12.26
N GLY A 24 2.50 -0.83 11.93
CA GLY A 24 1.77 -1.72 12.84
C GLY A 24 2.27 -3.15 12.80
N ASN A 25 2.03 -3.90 13.89
CA ASN A 25 2.26 -5.34 13.91
C ASN A 25 1.05 -6.08 13.31
N THR A 26 0.82 -5.88 12.01
CA THR A 26 -0.31 -6.50 11.29
C THR A 26 0.12 -7.83 10.66
N SER A 27 -0.82 -8.75 10.49
CA SER A 27 -0.62 -9.97 9.70
C SER A 27 -0.83 -9.75 8.20
N LEU A 28 -0.74 -8.50 7.73
CA LEU A 28 -1.00 -8.14 6.34
C LEU A 28 0.31 -7.92 5.58
N GLU A 29 0.38 -8.43 4.36
CA GLU A 29 1.48 -8.20 3.43
C GLU A 29 0.94 -7.50 2.18
N VAL A 30 1.37 -6.27 1.92
CA VAL A 30 1.00 -5.54 0.71
C VAL A 30 1.90 -6.01 -0.43
N VAL A 31 1.33 -6.69 -1.42
CA VAL A 31 2.09 -7.30 -2.53
C VAL A 31 2.09 -6.47 -3.80
N ALA A 32 1.13 -5.56 -3.94
CA ALA A 32 1.00 -4.70 -5.11
C ALA A 32 0.22 -3.42 -4.78
N VAL A 33 0.54 -2.36 -5.50
CA VAL A 33 -0.24 -1.12 -5.54
C VAL A 33 -0.57 -0.78 -7.00
N ASN A 34 -1.72 -0.17 -7.25
CA ASN A 34 -2.17 0.28 -8.56
C ASN A 34 -2.73 1.71 -8.49
N ASP A 35 -2.35 2.57 -9.44
CA ASP A 35 -2.87 3.94 -9.60
C ASP A 35 -2.68 4.41 -11.06
N LEU A 36 -3.15 5.61 -11.39
CA LEU A 36 -3.09 6.23 -12.72
C LEU A 36 -1.84 7.11 -12.89
N THR A 37 -0.70 6.70 -12.35
CA THR A 37 0.58 7.43 -12.44
C THR A 37 1.77 6.48 -12.34
N ASP A 38 2.98 6.98 -12.54
CA ASP A 38 4.21 6.18 -12.59
C ASP A 38 4.80 5.92 -11.20
N ASN A 39 5.68 4.91 -11.13
CA ASN A 39 6.26 4.48 -9.85
C ASN A 39 7.09 5.58 -9.18
N ALA A 40 7.75 6.44 -9.95
CA ALA A 40 8.52 7.56 -9.40
C ALA A 40 7.59 8.57 -8.70
N SER A 41 6.46 8.93 -9.31
CA SER A 41 5.48 9.82 -8.67
C SER A 41 4.81 9.19 -7.45
N LEU A 42 4.59 7.87 -7.45
CA LEU A 42 4.02 7.17 -6.29
C LEU A 42 4.98 7.03 -5.11
N ALA A 43 6.29 6.99 -5.38
CA ALA A 43 7.34 6.81 -4.38
C ALA A 43 7.83 8.13 -3.75
N HIS A 44 7.63 9.25 -4.43
CA HIS A 44 7.94 10.59 -3.93
C HIS A 44 7.09 10.94 -2.69
#